data_AF-A0A960MZ20-F1
#
_entry.id   AF-A0A960MZ20-F1
#
_cell.length_a   1.000
_cell.length_b   1.000
_cell.length_c   1.000
_cell.angle_alpha   90.00
_cell.angle_beta   90.00
_cell.angle_gamma   90.00
#
_symmetry.space_group_name_H-M   'P 1'
#
loop_
_entity.id
_entity.type
_entity.pdbx_description
1 polymer ?
#
loop_
_entity_poly.entity_id
_entity_poly.type
_entity_poly.pdbx_seq_one_letter_code
_entity_poly.pdbx_strand_id
1 'polypeptide(L)'
;GNYGWPYSRGNRVYVDFDFANKSPGATYDKAKPINVSPNNTGLRELPPVQPPLVWYPSAESPDFPILGKGGRTACGGPVFHYEPGFEKSDGLPEYFDGCLLFYDWQRPYVQWARLDEDGKLIEILPFTGAARVAQGDDDGSGRFQIKRPVDFFFGRDGALYFLDYGETWGANHDSRLVRMSYQRGNLPPVTKATVTPTAGREPLELSLSSKGSRDHEGDSISYEWRLGDKVLSKEANAKVTLAEPGDYRIELVVTDAQGGAGHATVPVTVGNSVPVVRFLQPQDGDFFTPGEPVSYRLAVEDAEDGDGKGHEVEFSMRTLVSSAWAAADGKLSDIDPGLSRMKQSDCFNCHAIDQKIVGPPLMEIAKKYKDQPGALEVSVGRVINGSTGVWSPLPMLPHAQHTADEVHMMVKWIYSLADGGSTPTVSRGTEGQIVPPKEGKLASGIIEATFTDLGRAPAGPLSGKAQVKLRTRHLEAEKADAIEGPKVQGKVIGSIAHDHRVKFASVPLGEIGSLKVLATSGGSGGKIEVRAGAPDGPLMGTIDVPLTGGWDQYREFTTPLTVPSKDRADVYLVFVNPGKGGLMNVDWVEFGK
;
A
#
# COMPACT_ATOMS: atom_id res chain seq x y z
N GLY A 1 -9.25 25.59 30.63
CA GLY A 1 -10.34 24.89 31.35
C GLY A 1 -9.86 23.51 31.79
N ASN A 2 -10.50 22.93 32.80
CA ASN A 2 -10.33 21.52 33.15
C ASN A 2 -11.38 20.71 32.37
N TYR A 3 -10.96 19.84 31.44
CA TYR A 3 -11.90 19.02 30.64
C TYR A 3 -12.04 17.58 31.14
N GLY A 4 -11.49 17.31 32.33
CA GLY A 4 -11.90 16.18 33.15
C GLY A 4 -11.01 14.95 33.09
N TRP A 5 -10.24 14.73 32.02
CA TRP A 5 -9.35 13.57 31.93
C TRP A 5 -8.21 13.64 32.95
N PRO A 6 -7.83 12.53 33.63
CA PRO A 6 -8.38 11.18 33.54
C PRO A 6 -9.56 10.89 34.49
N TYR A 7 -10.01 11.85 35.30
CA TYR A 7 -11.06 11.67 36.31
C TYR A 7 -12.46 11.50 35.72
N SER A 8 -12.67 12.05 34.54
CA SER A 8 -13.94 12.01 33.83
C SER A 8 -13.71 12.13 32.32
N ARG A 9 -14.74 11.73 31.58
CA ARG A 9 -14.84 11.92 30.14
C ARG A 9 -16.08 12.75 29.86
N GLY A 10 -15.89 14.07 29.82
CA GLY A 10 -16.96 15.05 29.68
C GLY A 10 -17.97 14.99 30.81
N ASN A 11 -19.18 14.51 30.52
CA ASN A 11 -20.26 14.42 31.52
C ASN A 11 -20.28 13.10 32.30
N ARG A 12 -19.44 12.13 31.93
CA ARG A 12 -19.35 10.84 32.63
C ARG A 12 -18.12 10.81 33.53
N VAL A 13 -18.32 10.66 34.83
CA VAL A 13 -17.24 10.57 35.81
C VAL A 13 -16.78 9.13 35.98
N TYR A 14 -15.47 8.94 36.18
CA TYR A 14 -14.89 7.63 36.42
C TYR A 14 -14.82 7.29 37.90
N VAL A 15 -14.64 6.00 38.14
CA VAL A 15 -14.40 5.45 39.47
C VAL A 15 -12.90 5.37 39.69
N ASP A 16 -12.46 5.79 40.87
CA ASP A 16 -11.08 5.64 41.33
C ASP A 16 -10.81 4.14 41.53
N PHE A 17 -10.06 3.53 40.62
CA PHE A 17 -9.81 2.10 40.65
C PHE A 17 -8.57 1.82 41.51
N ASP A 18 -8.74 1.00 42.54
CA ASP A 18 -7.61 0.53 43.34
C ASP A 18 -6.90 -0.58 42.57
N PHE A 19 -5.74 -0.25 41.99
CA PHE A 19 -4.94 -1.19 41.23
C PHE A 19 -4.27 -2.27 42.10
N ALA A 20 -4.02 -2.00 43.38
CA ALA A 20 -3.42 -2.97 44.30
C ALA A 20 -4.43 -4.05 44.68
N ASN A 21 -5.66 -3.63 45.01
CA ASN A 21 -6.74 -4.53 45.39
C ASN A 21 -7.61 -5.00 44.21
N LYS A 22 -7.38 -4.45 43.01
CA LYS A 22 -8.15 -4.70 41.78
C LYS A 22 -9.66 -4.49 41.96
N SER A 23 -10.04 -3.45 42.71
CA SER A 23 -11.43 -3.17 43.07
C SER A 23 -11.83 -1.72 42.74
N PRO A 24 -13.09 -1.48 42.32
CA PRO A 24 -13.60 -0.13 42.13
C PRO A 24 -13.74 0.59 43.48
N GLY A 25 -13.21 1.81 43.58
CA GLY A 25 -13.35 2.70 44.72
C GLY A 25 -14.49 3.71 44.57
N ALA A 26 -14.28 4.94 45.04
CA ALA A 26 -15.27 6.01 44.95
C ALA A 26 -15.28 6.65 43.55
N THR A 27 -16.42 7.22 43.15
CA THR A 27 -16.49 8.06 41.94
C THR A 27 -15.79 9.39 42.21
N TYR A 28 -15.02 9.91 41.26
CA TYR A 28 -14.36 11.21 41.42
C TYR A 28 -15.39 12.36 41.56
N ASP A 29 -15.00 13.46 42.20
CA ASP A 29 -15.82 14.68 42.27
C ASP A 29 -15.54 15.57 41.05
N LYS A 30 -16.56 15.79 40.21
CA LYS A 30 -16.47 16.63 39.02
C LYS A 30 -16.34 18.13 39.35
N ALA A 31 -16.91 18.58 40.46
CA ALA A 31 -16.84 19.98 40.90
C ALA A 31 -15.46 20.32 41.46
N LYS A 32 -14.75 19.33 41.99
CA LYS A 32 -13.46 19.52 42.66
C LYS A 32 -12.54 18.28 42.54
N PRO A 33 -12.05 17.95 41.33
CA PRO A 33 -11.21 16.76 41.17
C PRO A 33 -9.87 16.91 41.90
N ILE A 34 -9.38 15.84 42.54
CA ILE A 34 -8.13 15.86 43.29
C ILE A 34 -7.05 15.04 42.57
N ASN A 35 -5.93 15.70 42.23
CA ASN A 35 -4.77 15.06 41.63
C ASN A 35 -3.78 14.57 42.68
N VAL A 36 -3.88 13.27 42.98
CA VAL A 36 -3.01 12.56 43.93
C VAL A 36 -1.78 11.92 43.29
N SER A 37 -1.50 12.20 42.01
CA SER A 37 -0.32 11.65 41.33
C SER A 37 0.95 12.04 42.10
N PRO A 38 1.84 11.07 42.39
CA PRO A 38 3.12 11.37 43.05
C PRO A 38 4.02 12.25 42.18
N ASN A 39 3.75 12.33 40.88
CA ASN A 39 4.47 13.17 39.92
C ASN A 39 3.80 14.53 39.69
N ASN A 40 2.76 14.88 40.45
CA ASN A 40 2.07 16.16 40.29
C ASN A 40 2.93 17.30 40.84
N THR A 41 3.37 18.21 39.97
CA THR A 41 4.04 19.46 40.34
C THR A 41 3.12 20.68 40.29
N GLY A 42 1.86 20.50 39.87
CA GLY A 42 0.86 21.55 39.72
C GLY A 42 -0.21 21.56 40.81
N LEU A 43 -1.39 22.09 40.47
CA LEU A 43 -2.53 22.14 41.39
C LEU A 43 -2.95 20.73 41.80
N ARG A 44 -3.04 20.50 43.11
CA ARG A 44 -3.61 19.28 43.68
C ARG A 44 -5.13 19.29 43.60
N GLU A 45 -5.75 20.44 43.87
CA GLU A 45 -7.18 20.65 43.72
C GLU A 45 -7.45 21.30 42.36
N LEU A 46 -8.14 20.58 41.48
CA LEU A 46 -8.40 21.04 40.13
C LEU A 46 -9.69 21.85 40.06
N PRO A 47 -9.79 22.84 39.15
CA PRO A 47 -11.04 23.54 38.89
C PRO A 47 -12.17 22.57 38.46
N PRO A 48 -13.44 22.98 38.57
CA PRO A 48 -14.57 22.18 38.08
C PRO A 48 -14.39 21.74 36.64
N VAL A 49 -14.77 20.50 36.33
CA VAL A 49 -14.69 19.98 34.98
C VAL A 49 -15.74 20.65 34.09
N GLN A 50 -15.27 21.23 33.00
CA GLN A 50 -16.09 21.83 31.96
C GLN A 50 -16.69 20.75 31.05
N PRO A 51 -17.97 20.88 30.68
CA PRO A 51 -18.58 19.96 29.72
C PRO A 51 -17.93 20.13 28.32
N PRO A 52 -17.88 19.06 27.53
CA PRO A 52 -17.41 19.13 26.15
C PRO A 52 -18.45 19.86 25.29
N LEU A 53 -17.97 20.51 24.23
CA LEU A 53 -18.81 21.18 23.22
C LEU A 53 -19.76 20.19 22.53
N VAL A 54 -19.21 19.06 22.06
CA VAL A 54 -19.95 17.96 21.42
C VAL A 54 -19.57 16.66 22.09
N TRP A 55 -20.55 15.80 22.38
CA TRP A 55 -20.33 14.51 23.02
C TRP A 55 -21.33 13.46 22.51
N TYR A 56 -20.85 12.28 22.13
CA TYR A 56 -21.71 11.21 21.60
C TYR A 56 -21.17 9.82 21.99
N PRO A 57 -22.01 8.87 22.45
CA PRO A 57 -21.57 7.53 22.81
C PRO A 57 -21.38 6.61 21.59
N SER A 58 -21.01 5.34 21.84
CA SER A 58 -21.01 4.30 20.80
C SER A 58 -22.42 3.96 20.31
N ALA A 59 -23.41 4.09 21.19
CA ALA A 59 -24.83 4.05 20.83
C ALA A 59 -25.26 5.36 20.16
N GLU A 60 -26.51 5.42 19.69
CA GLU A 60 -27.08 6.67 19.19
C GLU A 60 -27.12 7.72 20.31
N SER A 61 -26.75 8.95 19.97
CA SER A 61 -26.79 10.07 20.90
C SER A 61 -28.17 10.71 20.85
N PRO A 62 -28.92 10.80 21.97
CA PRO A 62 -30.18 11.55 22.00
C PRO A 62 -29.98 13.04 21.71
N ASP A 63 -28.85 13.60 22.18
CA ASP A 63 -28.53 15.02 22.01
C ASP A 63 -27.99 15.34 20.61
N PHE A 64 -27.35 14.36 19.95
CA PHE A 64 -26.75 14.54 18.62
C PHE A 64 -27.02 13.34 17.70
N PRO A 65 -28.28 13.11 17.26
CA PRO A 65 -28.63 11.94 16.46
C PRO A 65 -27.88 11.86 15.12
N ILE A 66 -27.52 13.02 14.54
CA ILE A 66 -26.78 13.13 13.27
C ILE A 66 -25.42 12.42 13.29
N LEU A 67 -24.84 12.17 14.47
CA LEU A 67 -23.53 11.51 14.64
C LEU A 67 -23.61 9.98 14.61
N GLY A 68 -24.83 9.43 14.57
CA GLY A 68 -25.10 8.00 14.43
C GLY A 68 -24.57 7.12 15.58
N LYS A 69 -24.35 5.84 15.27
CA LYS A 69 -23.82 4.82 16.18
C LYS A 69 -22.65 4.05 15.56
N GLY A 70 -21.85 3.39 16.40
CA GLY A 70 -20.69 2.60 15.99
C GLY A 70 -19.47 2.82 16.88
N GLY A 71 -18.31 2.37 16.42
CA GLY A 71 -17.04 2.74 17.03
C GLY A 71 -16.80 4.26 16.97
N ARG A 72 -15.83 4.80 17.70
CA ARG A 72 -15.71 6.25 17.91
C ARG A 72 -14.28 6.69 18.07
N THR A 73 -13.89 7.65 17.24
CA THR A 73 -12.63 8.37 17.33
C THR A 73 -12.92 9.84 17.01
N ALA A 74 -13.41 10.57 18.01
CA ALA A 74 -13.77 11.98 17.84
C ALA A 74 -12.51 12.83 17.69
N CYS A 75 -12.41 13.56 16.57
CA CYS A 75 -11.31 14.44 16.25
C CYS A 75 -11.81 15.87 15.98
N GLY A 76 -11.04 16.87 16.40
CA GLY A 76 -11.29 18.27 16.08
C GLY A 76 -10.51 18.69 14.84
N GLY A 77 -11.13 19.48 13.97
CA GLY A 77 -10.52 20.08 12.79
C GLY A 77 -10.36 21.60 12.94
N PRO A 78 -9.97 22.29 11.85
CA PRO A 78 -9.79 23.75 11.85
C PRO A 78 -11.14 24.49 11.88
N VAL A 79 -11.09 25.74 12.32
CA VAL A 79 -12.19 26.71 12.14
C VAL A 79 -12.01 27.39 10.78
N PHE A 80 -13.09 27.52 10.01
CA PHE A 80 -13.05 28.24 8.75
C PHE A 80 -13.18 29.75 8.99
N HIS A 81 -12.34 30.52 8.30
CA HIS A 81 -12.40 31.98 8.30
C HIS A 81 -12.51 32.47 6.86
N TYR A 82 -13.59 33.18 6.54
CA TYR A 82 -13.88 33.63 5.19
C TYR A 82 -13.09 34.88 4.81
N GLU A 83 -12.67 34.94 3.55
CA GLU A 83 -12.16 36.16 2.91
C GLU A 83 -12.90 36.40 1.57
N PRO A 84 -13.23 37.65 1.21
CA PRO A 84 -13.94 37.96 -0.04
C PRO A 84 -13.25 37.45 -1.32
N GLY A 85 -11.93 37.22 -1.28
CA GLY A 85 -11.17 36.66 -2.40
C GLY A 85 -11.56 35.22 -2.76
N PHE A 86 -12.08 34.45 -1.81
CA PHE A 86 -12.37 33.02 -1.98
C PHE A 86 -13.48 32.71 -2.99
N GLU A 87 -14.35 33.67 -3.27
CA GLU A 87 -15.38 33.52 -4.31
C GLU A 87 -14.79 33.39 -5.71
N LYS A 88 -13.55 33.86 -5.92
CA LYS A 88 -12.86 33.80 -7.21
C LYS A 88 -11.96 32.56 -7.36
N SER A 89 -11.83 31.75 -6.31
CA SER A 89 -10.92 30.60 -6.24
C SER A 89 -11.63 29.30 -5.85
N ASP A 90 -12.94 29.26 -6.02
CA ASP A 90 -13.81 28.15 -5.62
C ASP A 90 -13.68 27.74 -4.14
N GLY A 91 -13.33 28.71 -3.30
CA GLY A 91 -13.29 28.55 -1.86
C GLY A 91 -14.69 28.55 -1.24
N LEU A 92 -14.76 28.07 0.00
CA LEU A 92 -16.00 27.99 0.76
C LEU A 92 -16.62 29.39 0.97
N PRO A 93 -17.96 29.50 0.92
CA PRO A 93 -18.66 30.78 1.06
C PRO A 93 -18.66 31.31 2.50
N GLU A 94 -18.96 32.61 2.64
CA GLU A 94 -19.10 33.33 3.94
C GLU A 94 -20.05 32.62 4.90
N TYR A 95 -21.03 31.86 4.40
CA TYR A 95 -21.94 31.04 5.20
C TYR A 95 -21.24 30.14 6.24
N PHE A 96 -20.03 29.67 5.95
CA PHE A 96 -19.26 28.80 6.85
C PHE A 96 -18.30 29.56 7.77
N ASP A 97 -18.24 30.89 7.70
CA ASP A 97 -17.34 31.69 8.53
C ASP A 97 -17.57 31.41 10.02
N GLY A 98 -16.48 31.24 10.77
CA GLY A 98 -16.49 30.90 12.19
C GLY A 98 -16.94 29.47 12.52
N CYS A 99 -17.29 28.63 11.53
CA CYS A 99 -17.69 27.25 11.77
C CYS A 99 -16.48 26.35 12.04
N LEU A 100 -16.59 25.50 13.04
CA LEU A 100 -15.59 24.50 13.41
C LEU A 100 -15.81 23.19 12.62
N LEU A 101 -14.77 22.68 11.97
CA LEU A 101 -14.80 21.30 11.47
C LEU A 101 -14.55 20.31 12.60
N PHE A 102 -15.28 19.21 12.57
CA PHE A 102 -14.95 18.03 13.37
C PHE A 102 -15.30 16.76 12.60
N TYR A 103 -14.63 15.68 12.94
CA TYR A 103 -14.70 14.43 12.18
C TYR A 103 -14.53 13.23 13.09
N ASP A 104 -14.88 12.06 12.56
CA ASP A 104 -14.62 10.80 13.22
C ASP A 104 -13.89 9.86 12.27
N TRP A 105 -12.81 9.25 12.76
CA TRP A 105 -12.00 8.34 11.96
C TRP A 105 -12.69 6.99 11.76
N GLN A 106 -13.39 6.50 12.78
CA GLN A 106 -14.02 5.18 12.75
C GLN A 106 -15.44 5.25 12.18
N ARG A 107 -16.12 6.39 12.36
CA ARG A 107 -17.36 6.73 11.67
C ARG A 107 -17.03 7.74 10.58
N PRO A 108 -16.93 7.32 9.31
CA PRO A 108 -16.42 8.18 8.23
C PRO A 108 -17.35 9.36 7.94
N TYR A 109 -17.23 10.42 8.72
CA TYR A 109 -17.93 11.66 8.52
C TYR A 109 -17.02 12.83 8.82
N VAL A 110 -17.36 13.95 8.19
CA VAL A 110 -16.94 15.28 8.59
C VAL A 110 -18.21 16.11 8.73
N GLN A 111 -18.26 16.95 9.74
CA GLN A 111 -19.41 17.77 10.09
C GLN A 111 -18.93 19.18 10.44
N TRP A 112 -19.82 20.16 10.27
CA TRP A 112 -19.59 21.51 10.78
C TRP A 112 -20.30 21.69 12.11
N ALA A 113 -19.63 22.34 13.06
CA ALA A 113 -20.23 22.89 14.25
C ALA A 113 -20.31 24.41 14.08
N ARG A 114 -21.54 24.95 13.98
CA ARG A 114 -21.75 26.40 13.96
C ARG A 114 -21.71 26.92 15.40
N LEU A 115 -20.89 27.92 15.63
CA LEU A 115 -20.70 28.53 16.95
C LEU A 115 -21.26 29.95 16.97
N ASP A 116 -21.72 30.38 18.14
CA ASP A 116 -22.01 31.80 18.40
C ASP A 116 -20.73 32.59 18.73
N GLU A 117 -20.87 33.90 18.97
CA GLU A 117 -19.76 34.81 19.32
C GLU A 117 -19.04 34.42 20.61
N ASP A 118 -19.70 33.66 21.51
CA ASP A 118 -19.12 33.15 22.76
C ASP A 118 -18.44 31.77 22.57
N GLY A 119 -18.48 31.21 21.36
CA GLY A 119 -17.96 29.87 21.06
C GLY A 119 -18.87 28.72 21.52
N LYS A 120 -20.16 28.98 21.78
CA LYS A 120 -21.14 27.93 22.11
C LYS A 120 -21.74 27.32 20.84
N LEU A 121 -22.01 26.03 20.90
CA LEU A 121 -22.62 25.29 19.80
C LEU A 121 -24.07 25.75 19.56
N ILE A 122 -24.34 26.21 18.33
CA ILE A 122 -25.69 26.51 17.84
C ILE A 122 -26.29 25.25 17.20
N GLU A 123 -25.57 24.67 16.23
CA GLU A 123 -26.04 23.53 15.45
C GLU A 123 -24.88 22.71 14.85
N ILE A 124 -25.19 21.47 14.45
CA ILE A 124 -24.29 20.61 13.68
C ILE A 124 -24.86 20.45 12.26
N LEU A 125 -24.08 20.81 11.24
CA LEU A 125 -24.49 20.75 9.85
C LEU A 125 -23.82 19.56 9.12
N PRO A 126 -24.59 18.81 8.31
CA PRO A 126 -24.04 17.76 7.45
C PRO A 126 -23.10 18.33 6.41
N PHE A 127 -21.95 17.68 6.20
CA PHE A 127 -20.97 18.10 5.20
C PHE A 127 -20.69 17.05 4.14
N THR A 128 -19.93 15.99 4.45
CA THR A 128 -19.50 15.01 3.44
C THR A 128 -20.65 14.26 2.77
N GLY A 129 -21.81 14.13 3.45
CA GLY A 129 -23.02 13.56 2.85
C GLY A 129 -23.58 14.36 1.66
N ALA A 130 -23.24 15.65 1.57
CA ALA A 130 -23.61 16.53 0.47
C ALA A 130 -22.52 16.63 -0.62
N ALA A 131 -21.29 16.22 -0.34
CA ALA A 131 -20.16 16.34 -1.26
C ALA A 131 -20.27 15.37 -2.46
N ARG A 132 -19.66 15.75 -3.58
CA ARG A 132 -19.60 14.98 -4.82
C ARG A 132 -18.14 14.84 -5.27
N VAL A 133 -17.85 13.75 -5.97
CA VAL A 133 -16.53 13.54 -6.57
C VAL A 133 -16.47 14.36 -7.85
N ALA A 134 -15.71 15.45 -7.87
CA ALA A 134 -15.50 16.23 -9.10
C ALA A 134 -14.54 15.53 -10.07
N GLN A 135 -13.49 14.88 -9.56
CA GLN A 135 -12.51 14.12 -10.33
C GLN A 135 -12.01 12.90 -9.53
N GLY A 136 -11.66 11.82 -10.23
CA GLY A 136 -11.11 10.59 -9.65
C GLY A 136 -12.04 9.37 -9.74
N ASP A 137 -11.67 8.30 -9.05
CA ASP A 137 -12.47 7.08 -8.99
C ASP A 137 -13.62 7.21 -7.99
N ASP A 138 -14.81 6.82 -8.47
CA ASP A 138 -16.03 6.76 -7.68
C ASP A 138 -16.67 5.38 -7.82
N ASP A 139 -17.63 5.07 -6.95
CA ASP A 139 -18.40 3.83 -6.97
C ASP A 139 -19.53 3.84 -8.04
N GLY A 140 -19.48 4.80 -8.97
CA GLY A 140 -20.53 5.08 -9.95
C GLY A 140 -21.70 5.90 -9.40
N SER A 141 -21.73 6.23 -8.10
CA SER A 141 -22.80 7.06 -7.52
C SER A 141 -22.54 8.57 -7.63
N GLY A 142 -21.32 8.99 -7.99
CA GLY A 142 -20.88 10.38 -7.97
C GLY A 142 -20.75 11.01 -6.57
N ARG A 143 -21.10 10.29 -5.50
CA ARG A 143 -20.99 10.79 -4.12
C ARG A 143 -19.57 10.68 -3.63
N PHE A 144 -19.12 11.70 -2.91
CA PHE A 144 -17.83 11.62 -2.24
C PHE A 144 -17.92 10.65 -1.04
N GLN A 145 -17.16 9.56 -1.12
CA GLN A 145 -17.05 8.58 -0.04
C GLN A 145 -15.77 8.82 0.72
N ILE A 146 -15.88 9.44 1.90
CA ILE A 146 -14.76 9.55 2.81
C ILE A 146 -14.51 8.19 3.49
N LYS A 147 -13.25 7.78 3.62
CA LYS A 147 -12.92 6.49 4.26
C LYS A 147 -12.50 6.70 5.71
N ARG A 148 -11.42 7.45 5.93
CA ARG A 148 -10.79 7.63 7.24
C ARG A 148 -10.06 8.97 7.28
N PRO A 149 -10.77 10.06 7.60
CA PRO A 149 -10.15 11.38 7.70
C PRO A 149 -9.13 11.44 8.84
N VAL A 150 -7.97 12.04 8.60
CA VAL A 150 -6.92 12.17 9.64
C VAL A 150 -6.48 13.61 9.90
N ASP A 151 -6.40 14.47 8.88
CA ASP A 151 -5.89 15.83 9.04
C ASP A 151 -6.52 16.79 8.02
N PHE A 152 -6.71 18.05 8.39
CA PHE A 152 -7.48 19.06 7.65
C PHE A 152 -6.82 20.44 7.71
N PHE A 153 -6.76 21.14 6.58
CA PHE A 153 -6.37 22.54 6.53
C PHE A 153 -7.13 23.30 5.43
N PHE A 154 -7.33 24.60 5.62
CA PHE A 154 -7.84 25.48 4.56
C PHE A 154 -6.68 26.09 3.78
N GLY A 155 -6.72 25.98 2.46
CA GLY A 155 -5.75 26.58 1.57
C GLY A 155 -5.91 28.10 1.49
N ARG A 156 -4.92 28.77 0.90
CA ARG A 156 -5.00 30.22 0.59
C ARG A 156 -6.08 30.56 -0.45
N ASP A 157 -6.59 29.55 -1.13
CA ASP A 157 -7.71 29.61 -2.08
C ASP A 157 -9.07 29.44 -1.38
N GLY A 158 -9.11 29.25 -0.06
CA GLY A 158 -10.33 29.03 0.71
C GLY A 158 -10.95 27.64 0.53
N ALA A 159 -10.28 26.73 -0.18
CA ALA A 159 -10.72 25.33 -0.32
C ALA A 159 -10.25 24.50 0.89
N LEU A 160 -11.00 23.43 1.19
CA LEU A 160 -10.61 22.49 2.25
C LEU A 160 -9.70 21.40 1.68
N TYR A 161 -8.57 21.18 2.31
CA TYR A 161 -7.66 20.09 1.99
C TYR A 161 -7.60 19.13 3.17
N PHE A 162 -7.64 17.83 2.90
CA PHE A 162 -7.52 16.84 3.95
C PHE A 162 -6.95 15.52 3.45
N LEU A 163 -6.39 14.76 4.39
CA LEU A 163 -5.86 13.43 4.15
C LEU A 163 -6.93 12.38 4.47
N ASP A 164 -7.19 11.52 3.49
CA ASP A 164 -8.03 10.33 3.64
C ASP A 164 -7.11 9.10 3.70
N TYR A 165 -7.10 8.43 4.85
CA TYR A 165 -6.15 7.36 5.16
C TYR A 165 -6.43 6.05 4.40
N GLY A 166 -7.65 5.85 3.89
CA GLY A 166 -8.02 4.65 3.12
C GLY A 166 -8.73 3.55 3.93
N GLU A 167 -8.86 2.36 3.33
CA GLU A 167 -9.75 1.30 3.82
C GLU A 167 -9.17 0.38 4.89
N THR A 168 -7.85 0.19 4.93
CA THR A 168 -7.21 -0.79 5.81
C THR A 168 -6.38 -0.14 6.92
N TRP A 169 -5.80 -0.96 7.80
CA TRP A 169 -4.80 -0.55 8.77
C TRP A 169 -3.40 -0.76 8.18
N GLY A 170 -2.61 0.29 8.01
CA GLY A 170 -1.27 0.23 7.42
C GLY A 170 -1.19 0.96 6.07
N ALA A 171 -0.34 0.47 5.17
CA ALA A 171 -0.19 1.05 3.84
C ALA A 171 -1.47 0.84 3.02
N ASN A 172 -2.05 1.93 2.55
CA ASN A 172 -3.31 1.94 1.80
C ASN A 172 -3.04 2.49 0.39
N HIS A 173 -3.30 1.69 -0.63
CA HIS A 173 -3.18 2.11 -2.03
C HIS A 173 -4.24 3.17 -2.42
N ASP A 174 -5.33 3.24 -1.66
CA ASP A 174 -6.40 4.21 -1.77
C ASP A 174 -6.21 5.45 -0.88
N SER A 175 -5.05 5.58 -0.21
CA SER A 175 -4.69 6.80 0.52
C SER A 175 -4.62 7.97 -0.45
N ARG A 176 -5.18 9.12 -0.08
CA ARG A 176 -5.20 10.29 -0.97
C ARG A 176 -5.25 11.61 -0.21
N LEU A 177 -4.65 12.62 -0.82
CA LEU A 177 -4.93 14.02 -0.50
C LEU A 177 -6.19 14.44 -1.26
N VAL A 178 -7.18 14.96 -0.56
CA VAL A 178 -8.43 15.44 -1.13
C VAL A 178 -8.47 16.95 -1.03
N ARG A 179 -8.71 17.62 -2.16
CA ARG A 179 -9.12 19.03 -2.22
C ARG A 179 -10.62 19.09 -2.41
N MET A 180 -11.32 19.80 -1.53
CA MET A 180 -12.75 20.02 -1.59
C MET A 180 -13.03 21.52 -1.77
N SER A 181 -13.49 21.85 -2.97
CA SER A 181 -13.90 23.20 -3.38
C SER A 181 -15.42 23.36 -3.32
N TYR A 182 -15.88 24.61 -3.20
CA TYR A 182 -17.28 24.96 -3.32
C TYR A 182 -17.58 25.47 -4.73
N GLN A 183 -18.11 24.58 -5.57
CA GLN A 183 -18.50 24.93 -6.93
C GLN A 183 -19.90 25.56 -6.94
N ARG A 184 -20.01 26.73 -7.58
CA ARG A 184 -21.24 27.49 -7.70
C ARG A 184 -21.85 27.21 -9.08
N GLY A 185 -22.96 26.48 -9.13
CA GLY A 185 -23.66 26.18 -10.39
C GLY A 185 -23.19 24.88 -11.03
N ASN A 186 -22.89 24.91 -12.33
CA ASN A 186 -22.54 23.75 -13.15
C ASN A 186 -21.24 23.07 -12.71
N LEU A 187 -21.23 21.74 -12.59
CA LEU A 187 -20.03 20.98 -12.24
C LEU A 187 -19.25 20.60 -13.50
N PRO A 188 -17.92 20.78 -13.54
CA PRO A 188 -17.11 20.30 -14.65
C PRO A 188 -17.25 18.77 -14.84
N PRO A 189 -17.17 18.26 -16.08
CA PRO A 189 -17.27 16.82 -16.33
C PRO A 189 -16.17 16.01 -15.65
N VAL A 190 -16.52 14.81 -15.18
CA VAL A 190 -15.55 13.78 -14.80
C VAL A 190 -14.78 13.40 -16.06
N THR A 191 -13.46 13.57 -16.02
CA THR A 191 -12.59 13.32 -17.17
C THR A 191 -11.68 12.13 -16.88
N LYS A 192 -11.80 11.07 -17.68
CA LYS A 192 -10.95 9.88 -17.63
C LYS A 192 -10.30 9.65 -18.99
N ALA A 193 -8.97 9.60 -19.00
CA ALA A 193 -8.16 9.40 -20.19
C ALA A 193 -7.33 8.12 -20.10
N THR A 194 -7.24 7.39 -21.21
CA THR A 194 -6.31 6.27 -21.38
C THR A 194 -5.62 6.41 -22.72
N VAL A 195 -4.30 6.23 -22.73
CA VAL A 195 -3.48 6.19 -23.95
C VAL A 195 -2.71 4.88 -23.97
N THR A 196 -2.68 4.21 -25.12
CA THR A 196 -1.96 2.93 -25.27
C THR A 196 -1.30 2.81 -26.64
N PRO A 197 -0.02 2.41 -26.71
CA PRO A 197 0.93 2.23 -25.60
C PRO A 197 1.37 3.58 -25.00
N THR A 198 2.00 3.57 -23.82
CA THR A 198 2.57 4.79 -23.19
C THR A 198 4.05 5.00 -23.53
N ALA A 199 4.68 4.02 -24.19
CA ALA A 199 6.04 4.15 -24.71
C ALA A 199 6.26 3.24 -25.91
N GLY A 200 7.24 3.56 -26.75
CA GLY A 200 7.68 2.73 -27.86
C GLY A 200 8.46 3.51 -28.92
N ARG A 201 8.99 2.78 -29.91
CA ARG A 201 9.73 3.37 -31.03
C ARG A 201 8.90 4.34 -31.86
N GLU A 202 9.57 5.36 -32.37
CA GLU A 202 9.07 6.25 -33.40
C GLU A 202 9.02 5.54 -34.78
N PRO A 203 7.97 5.75 -35.60
CA PRO A 203 6.72 6.43 -35.27
C PRO A 203 5.81 5.56 -34.37
N LEU A 204 5.24 6.16 -33.33
CA LEU A 204 4.39 5.46 -32.37
C LEU A 204 2.91 5.73 -32.66
N GLU A 205 2.15 4.69 -33.02
CA GLU A 205 0.69 4.74 -33.08
C GLU A 205 0.08 4.60 -31.68
N LEU A 206 -0.75 5.55 -31.29
CA LEU A 206 -1.43 5.64 -30.01
C LEU A 206 -2.93 5.47 -30.19
N SER A 207 -3.54 4.67 -29.32
CA SER A 207 -4.99 4.61 -29.15
C SER A 207 -5.39 5.46 -27.94
N LEU A 208 -6.22 6.47 -28.19
CA LEU A 208 -6.75 7.39 -27.18
C LEU A 208 -8.18 6.97 -26.83
N SER A 209 -8.50 6.90 -25.54
CA SER A 209 -9.81 6.50 -25.03
C SER A 209 -10.27 7.43 -23.90
N SER A 210 -11.50 7.95 -24.03
CA SER A 210 -12.16 8.77 -23.00
C SER A 210 -13.10 7.96 -22.11
N LYS A 211 -13.08 6.61 -22.23
CA LYS A 211 -14.00 5.71 -21.53
C LYS A 211 -14.04 5.99 -20.03
N GLY A 212 -15.25 6.23 -19.51
CA GLY A 212 -15.49 6.57 -18.11
C GLY A 212 -15.63 8.07 -17.84
N SER A 213 -15.37 8.92 -18.84
CA SER A 213 -15.71 10.34 -18.78
C SER A 213 -17.22 10.56 -18.87
N ARG A 214 -17.74 11.50 -18.09
CA ARG A 214 -19.18 11.79 -18.03
C ARG A 214 -19.43 13.16 -17.40
N ASP A 215 -20.60 13.71 -17.70
CA ASP A 215 -21.14 14.85 -16.97
C ASP A 215 -21.83 14.42 -15.67
N HIS A 216 -21.92 15.32 -14.68
CA HIS A 216 -22.57 15.04 -13.41
C HIS A 216 -24.09 15.18 -13.49
N GLU A 217 -24.57 16.15 -14.26
CA GLU A 217 -25.97 16.49 -14.48
C GLU A 217 -26.60 15.67 -15.62
N GLY A 218 -25.76 14.99 -16.41
CA GLY A 218 -26.17 14.18 -17.55
C GLY A 218 -26.23 14.97 -18.86
N ASP A 219 -25.63 16.16 -18.89
CA ASP A 219 -25.51 16.96 -20.09
C ASP A 219 -24.61 16.29 -21.14
N SER A 220 -24.80 16.69 -22.39
CA SER A 220 -23.93 16.25 -23.47
C SER A 220 -22.52 16.80 -23.28
N ILE A 221 -21.52 15.94 -23.45
CA ILE A 221 -20.11 16.31 -23.37
C ILE A 221 -19.42 16.25 -24.73
N SER A 222 -18.43 17.10 -24.89
CA SER A 222 -17.53 17.15 -26.04
C SER A 222 -16.10 16.83 -25.60
N TYR A 223 -15.29 16.33 -26.53
CA TYR A 223 -13.93 15.86 -26.24
C TYR A 223 -12.93 16.66 -27.08
N GLU A 224 -11.79 16.99 -26.49
CA GLU A 224 -10.66 17.54 -27.20
C GLU A 224 -9.36 16.91 -26.67
N TRP A 225 -8.73 16.09 -27.50
CA TRP A 225 -7.40 15.54 -27.24
C TRP A 225 -6.34 16.52 -27.73
N ARG A 226 -5.37 16.84 -26.89
CA ARG A 226 -4.36 17.87 -27.13
C ARG A 226 -2.96 17.39 -26.83
N LEU A 227 -2.01 18.00 -27.53
CA LEU A 227 -0.58 17.97 -27.22
C LEU A 227 -0.09 19.42 -27.15
N GLY A 228 -0.05 19.97 -25.94
CA GLY A 228 0.14 21.41 -25.72
C GLY A 228 -0.97 22.23 -26.39
N ASP A 229 -0.60 23.14 -27.28
CA ASP A 229 -1.55 23.98 -28.02
C ASP A 229 -2.14 23.28 -29.26
N LYS A 230 -1.60 22.12 -29.65
CA LYS A 230 -2.06 21.39 -30.82
C LYS A 230 -3.22 20.47 -30.46
N VAL A 231 -4.36 20.64 -31.10
CA VAL A 231 -5.47 19.68 -31.06
C VAL A 231 -5.11 18.47 -31.92
N LEU A 232 -5.14 17.28 -31.30
CA LEU A 232 -4.91 15.99 -31.95
C LEU A 232 -6.21 15.39 -32.50
N SER A 233 -7.29 15.45 -31.73
CA SER A 233 -8.60 14.92 -32.13
C SER A 233 -9.73 15.54 -31.32
N LYS A 234 -10.96 15.52 -31.85
CA LYS A 234 -12.20 15.86 -31.14
C LYS A 234 -13.14 14.67 -30.93
N GLU A 235 -12.68 13.48 -31.32
CA GLU A 235 -13.44 12.24 -31.14
C GLU A 235 -13.27 11.71 -29.71
N ALA A 236 -14.30 11.05 -29.19
CA ALA A 236 -14.25 10.41 -27.88
C ALA A 236 -13.12 9.38 -27.77
N ASN A 237 -12.92 8.60 -28.83
CA ASN A 237 -11.79 7.68 -28.98
C ASN A 237 -11.13 7.94 -30.32
N ALA A 238 -9.81 7.96 -30.38
CA ALA A 238 -9.08 8.31 -31.58
C ALA A 238 -7.79 7.50 -31.72
N LYS A 239 -7.27 7.42 -32.94
CA LYS A 239 -5.92 6.94 -33.22
C LYS A 239 -5.05 8.10 -33.67
N VAL A 240 -3.86 8.23 -33.07
CA VAL A 240 -2.91 9.31 -33.39
C VAL A 240 -1.53 8.71 -33.51
N THR A 241 -0.76 9.14 -34.51
CA THR A 241 0.64 8.74 -34.66
C THR A 241 1.56 9.90 -34.31
N LEU A 242 2.51 9.66 -33.41
CA LEU A 242 3.60 10.59 -33.11
C LEU A 242 4.87 10.12 -33.82
N ALA A 243 5.39 10.93 -34.74
CA ALA A 243 6.52 10.56 -35.60
C ALA A 243 7.88 10.95 -35.01
N GLU A 244 7.92 11.98 -34.16
CA GLU A 244 9.15 12.49 -33.59
C GLU A 244 9.40 11.87 -32.21
N PRO A 245 10.65 11.54 -31.86
CA PRO A 245 10.98 11.11 -30.52
C PRO A 245 10.83 12.24 -29.51
N GLY A 246 10.51 11.90 -28.26
CA GLY A 246 10.40 12.83 -27.14
C GLY A 246 9.41 12.39 -26.07
N ASP A 247 9.47 13.07 -24.93
CA ASP A 247 8.50 12.90 -23.84
C ASP A 247 7.34 13.88 -23.99
N TYR A 248 6.14 13.32 -24.17
CA TYR A 248 4.92 14.04 -24.45
C TYR A 248 3.92 13.92 -23.29
N ARG A 249 3.03 14.91 -23.19
CA ARG A 249 1.89 14.90 -22.27
C ARG A 249 0.63 15.07 -23.09
N ILE A 250 -0.10 13.98 -23.30
CA ILE A 250 -1.36 13.99 -24.03
C ILE A 250 -2.47 14.34 -23.06
N GLU A 251 -3.18 15.43 -23.33
CA GLU A 251 -4.26 15.92 -22.50
C GLU A 251 -5.60 15.61 -23.15
N LEU A 252 -6.56 15.13 -22.37
CA LEU A 252 -7.98 15.10 -22.72
C LEU A 252 -8.68 16.23 -21.98
N VAL A 253 -9.34 17.09 -22.72
CA VAL A 253 -10.30 18.08 -22.21
C VAL A 253 -11.71 17.57 -22.51
N VAL A 254 -12.57 17.53 -21.50
CA VAL A 254 -13.98 17.21 -21.65
C VAL A 254 -14.80 18.41 -21.25
N THR A 255 -15.65 18.90 -22.15
CA THR A 255 -16.45 20.10 -21.92
C THR A 255 -17.94 19.79 -22.03
N ASP A 256 -18.72 20.18 -21.03
CA ASP A 256 -20.19 20.07 -21.05
C ASP A 256 -20.87 21.19 -21.86
N ALA A 257 -22.19 21.11 -21.99
CA ALA A 257 -23.01 22.07 -22.73
C ALA A 257 -23.09 23.46 -22.07
N GLN A 258 -22.78 23.56 -20.77
CA GLN A 258 -22.83 24.80 -20.00
C GLN A 258 -21.45 25.49 -19.90
N GLY A 259 -20.41 24.87 -20.47
CA GLY A 259 -19.05 25.38 -20.56
C GLY A 259 -18.11 24.94 -19.44
N GLY A 260 -18.53 24.04 -18.55
CA GLY A 260 -17.63 23.41 -17.58
C GLY A 260 -16.65 22.48 -18.27
N ALA A 261 -15.38 22.49 -17.84
CA ALA A 261 -14.31 21.72 -18.46
C ALA A 261 -13.50 20.91 -17.44
N GLY A 262 -13.39 19.61 -17.68
CA GLY A 262 -12.50 18.70 -16.95
C GLY A 262 -11.27 18.32 -17.79
N HIS A 263 -10.18 17.97 -17.12
CA HIS A 263 -8.88 17.71 -17.73
C HIS A 263 -8.27 16.41 -17.19
N ALA A 264 -7.66 15.62 -18.06
CA ALA A 264 -6.80 14.49 -17.68
C ALA A 264 -5.58 14.39 -18.59
N THR A 265 -4.41 14.13 -18.02
CA THR A 265 -3.14 14.12 -18.76
C THR A 265 -2.45 12.77 -18.62
N VAL A 266 -1.99 12.21 -19.75
CA VAL A 266 -1.25 10.96 -19.80
C VAL A 266 0.14 11.19 -20.39
N PRO A 267 1.23 10.86 -19.67
CA PRO A 267 2.59 10.94 -20.20
C PRO A 267 2.84 9.83 -21.23
N VAL A 268 3.52 10.15 -22.32
CA VAL A 268 3.90 9.21 -23.40
C VAL A 268 5.33 9.47 -23.83
N THR A 269 6.17 8.43 -23.87
CA THR A 269 7.55 8.51 -24.37
C THR A 269 7.63 7.91 -25.76
N VAL A 270 7.99 8.71 -26.77
CA VAL A 270 8.16 8.25 -28.15
C VAL A 270 9.65 8.16 -28.46
N GLY A 271 10.05 7.06 -29.07
CA GLY A 271 11.43 6.79 -29.49
C GLY A 271 12.31 6.09 -28.47
N ASN A 272 11.69 5.56 -27.42
CA ASN A 272 12.30 4.60 -26.51
C ASN A 272 11.25 3.56 -26.09
N SER A 273 11.66 2.30 -25.90
CA SER A 273 10.78 1.20 -25.53
C SER A 273 10.97 0.81 -24.07
N VAL A 274 9.95 0.26 -23.41
CA VAL A 274 10.15 -0.26 -22.05
C VAL A 274 10.95 -1.56 -22.11
N PRO A 275 12.08 -1.68 -21.38
CA PRO A 275 12.87 -2.91 -21.37
C PRO A 275 12.07 -4.10 -20.82
N VAL A 276 12.34 -5.29 -21.36
CA VAL A 276 11.77 -6.55 -20.86
C VAL A 276 12.76 -7.21 -19.92
N VAL A 277 12.37 -7.35 -18.65
CA VAL A 277 13.16 -8.06 -17.63
C VAL A 277 12.46 -9.38 -17.31
N ARG A 278 13.23 -10.46 -17.16
CA ARG A 278 12.72 -11.75 -16.69
C ARG A 278 13.72 -12.46 -15.79
N PHE A 279 13.22 -13.14 -14.77
CA PHE A 279 14.03 -14.08 -14.00
C PHE A 279 14.19 -15.39 -14.79
N LEU A 280 15.43 -15.81 -14.99
CA LEU A 280 15.76 -17.18 -15.40
C LEU A 280 15.78 -18.11 -14.18
N GLN A 281 16.19 -17.56 -13.03
CA GLN A 281 16.07 -18.16 -11.70
C GLN A 281 16.17 -17.05 -10.64
N PRO A 282 15.54 -17.19 -9.47
CA PRO A 282 14.52 -18.20 -9.18
C PRO A 282 13.24 -17.94 -9.98
N GLN A 283 12.33 -18.91 -10.01
CA GLN A 283 11.01 -18.80 -10.62
C GLN A 283 9.94 -18.59 -9.56
N ASP A 284 8.76 -18.14 -9.98
CA ASP A 284 7.62 -18.01 -9.08
C ASP A 284 7.29 -19.36 -8.43
N GLY A 285 7.06 -19.36 -7.12
CA GLY A 285 6.79 -20.55 -6.33
C GLY A 285 8.00 -21.36 -5.88
N ASP A 286 9.23 -21.00 -6.27
CA ASP A 286 10.43 -21.68 -5.81
C ASP A 286 10.59 -21.60 -4.29
N PHE A 287 11.25 -22.62 -3.73
CA PHE A 287 11.48 -22.70 -2.30
C PHE A 287 12.68 -21.87 -1.87
N PHE A 288 12.59 -21.22 -0.70
CA PHE A 288 13.75 -20.64 -0.03
C PHE A 288 13.86 -21.14 1.42
N THR A 289 15.08 -21.11 1.95
CA THR A 289 15.36 -21.37 3.36
C THR A 289 15.82 -20.07 4.03
N PRO A 290 15.18 -19.62 5.13
CA PRO A 290 15.65 -18.47 5.90
C PRO A 290 17.14 -18.57 6.24
N GLY A 291 17.92 -17.54 5.89
CA GLY A 291 19.36 -17.49 6.11
C GLY A 291 20.25 -18.19 5.08
N GLU A 292 19.70 -18.92 4.12
CA GLU A 292 20.47 -19.52 3.01
C GLU A 292 20.41 -18.61 1.77
N PRO A 293 21.53 -18.36 1.07
CA PRO A 293 21.53 -17.53 -0.13
C PRO A 293 20.64 -18.09 -1.25
N VAL A 294 19.77 -17.24 -1.80
CA VAL A 294 19.02 -17.50 -3.03
C VAL A 294 19.78 -16.88 -4.19
N SER A 295 20.19 -17.70 -5.15
CA SER A 295 20.86 -17.22 -6.37
C SER A 295 19.83 -16.71 -7.37
N TYR A 296 20.10 -15.56 -7.98
CA TYR A 296 19.29 -15.02 -9.06
C TYR A 296 20.10 -14.89 -10.36
N ARG A 297 19.41 -15.06 -11.49
CA ARG A 297 19.90 -14.79 -12.84
C ARG A 297 18.76 -14.21 -13.66
N LEU A 298 19.04 -13.15 -14.38
CA LEU A 298 18.10 -12.36 -15.15
C LEU A 298 18.46 -12.42 -16.63
N ALA A 299 17.44 -12.36 -17.47
CA ALA A 299 17.58 -11.95 -18.85
C ALA A 299 16.90 -10.59 -19.01
N VAL A 300 17.61 -9.68 -19.66
CA VAL A 300 17.12 -8.34 -20.01
C VAL A 300 17.18 -8.24 -21.52
N GLU A 301 16.07 -7.86 -22.11
CA GLU A 301 15.95 -7.60 -23.54
C GLU A 301 15.39 -6.20 -23.70
N ASP A 302 16.18 -5.33 -24.31
CA ASP A 302 15.78 -3.98 -24.65
C ASP A 302 15.84 -3.78 -26.17
N ALA A 303 14.89 -3.04 -26.73
CA ALA A 303 14.82 -2.86 -28.17
C ALA A 303 15.99 -2.01 -28.69
N GLU A 304 16.40 -1.00 -27.91
CA GLU A 304 17.43 -0.02 -28.25
C GLU A 304 18.83 -0.52 -27.87
N ASP A 305 18.98 -1.08 -26.68
CA ASP A 305 20.24 -1.49 -26.06
C ASP A 305 20.58 -2.98 -26.27
N GLY A 306 19.65 -3.79 -26.79
CA GLY A 306 19.84 -5.21 -27.07
C GLY A 306 19.67 -6.12 -25.85
N ASP A 307 20.30 -7.29 -25.88
CA ASP A 307 20.15 -8.37 -24.87
C ASP A 307 21.32 -8.45 -23.87
N GLY A 308 22.19 -7.45 -23.86
CA GLY A 308 23.35 -7.36 -22.98
C GLY A 308 24.55 -8.24 -23.36
N LYS A 309 24.49 -9.05 -24.42
CA LYS A 309 25.66 -9.83 -24.90
C LYS A 309 26.79 -8.90 -25.37
N GLY A 310 27.98 -9.08 -24.81
CA GLY A 310 29.13 -8.20 -25.06
C GLY A 310 29.10 -6.88 -24.29
N HIS A 311 28.04 -6.64 -23.50
CA HIS A 311 27.83 -5.44 -22.67
C HIS A 311 27.42 -5.83 -21.23
N GLU A 312 27.89 -6.98 -20.74
CA GLU A 312 27.40 -7.60 -19.50
C GLU A 312 27.64 -6.72 -18.26
N VAL A 313 28.77 -6.00 -18.23
CA VAL A 313 29.12 -5.07 -17.14
C VAL A 313 28.16 -3.88 -17.11
N GLU A 314 27.84 -3.35 -18.28
CA GLU A 314 26.96 -2.20 -18.44
C GLU A 314 25.52 -2.54 -18.04
N PHE A 315 25.01 -3.68 -18.51
CA PHE A 315 23.69 -4.19 -18.13
C PHE A 315 23.63 -4.48 -16.62
N SER A 316 24.71 -5.05 -16.07
CA SER A 316 24.81 -5.32 -14.64
C SER A 316 24.75 -4.05 -13.79
N MET A 317 25.42 -2.99 -14.24
CA MET A 317 25.38 -1.68 -13.58
C MET A 317 24.00 -1.01 -13.62
N ARG A 318 23.18 -1.33 -14.63
CA ARG A 318 21.84 -0.77 -14.81
C ARG A 318 20.72 -1.65 -14.24
N THR A 319 21.08 -2.83 -13.72
CA THR A 319 20.14 -3.76 -13.10
C THR A 319 20.20 -3.66 -11.57
N LEU A 320 19.04 -3.41 -10.96
CA LEU A 320 18.85 -3.42 -9.51
C LEU A 320 17.97 -4.61 -9.13
N VAL A 321 18.43 -5.45 -8.21
CA VAL A 321 17.66 -6.57 -7.66
C VAL A 321 17.44 -6.32 -6.18
N SER A 322 16.22 -6.51 -5.71
CA SER A 322 15.88 -6.32 -4.32
C SER A 322 14.96 -7.42 -3.81
N SER A 323 14.93 -7.62 -2.50
CA SER A 323 14.01 -8.58 -1.87
C SER A 323 13.18 -7.95 -0.77
N ALA A 324 12.02 -8.55 -0.54
CA ALA A 324 11.14 -8.30 0.58
C ALA A 324 10.64 -9.65 1.12
N TRP A 325 10.62 -9.81 2.45
CA TRP A 325 10.30 -11.10 3.07
C TRP A 325 9.12 -10.92 4.02
N ALA A 326 8.18 -11.85 4.03
CA ALA A 326 6.98 -11.74 4.84
C ALA A 326 6.83 -12.96 5.76
N ALA A 327 6.32 -12.72 6.97
CA ALA A 327 5.93 -13.77 7.89
C ALA A 327 4.60 -14.42 7.47
N ALA A 328 4.26 -15.56 8.10
CA ALA A 328 3.02 -16.29 7.81
C ALA A 328 1.72 -15.50 8.04
N ASP A 329 1.76 -14.46 8.87
CA ASP A 329 0.63 -13.55 9.11
C ASP A 329 0.37 -12.57 7.95
N GLY A 330 1.19 -12.63 6.90
CA GLY A 330 1.08 -11.78 5.71
C GLY A 330 1.66 -10.39 5.90
N LYS A 331 2.23 -10.08 7.07
CA LYS A 331 2.99 -8.84 7.24
C LYS A 331 4.32 -9.00 6.51
N LEU A 332 4.48 -8.23 5.45
CA LEU A 332 5.79 -7.94 4.90
C LEU A 332 6.66 -7.40 6.05
N SER A 333 7.90 -7.85 6.17
CA SER A 333 8.91 -7.08 6.90
C SER A 333 8.87 -5.70 6.26
N ASP A 334 8.40 -4.69 6.99
CA ASP A 334 8.06 -3.38 6.43
C ASP A 334 9.20 -2.91 5.52
N ILE A 335 8.96 -2.89 4.19
CA ILE A 335 9.89 -2.25 3.28
C ILE A 335 9.80 -0.77 3.66
N ASP A 336 10.89 -0.23 4.21
CA ASP A 336 10.92 1.15 4.66
C ASP A 336 10.43 2.09 3.53
N PRO A 337 9.46 2.98 3.79
CA PRO A 337 8.93 3.90 2.78
C PRO A 337 10.03 4.69 2.06
N GLY A 338 11.10 5.07 2.75
CA GLY A 338 12.25 5.74 2.18
C GLY A 338 12.98 4.89 1.15
N LEU A 339 13.20 3.62 1.44
CA LEU A 339 13.76 2.68 0.47
C LEU A 339 12.84 2.48 -0.72
N SER A 340 11.54 2.29 -0.50
CA SER A 340 10.57 2.09 -1.58
C SER A 340 10.64 3.24 -2.58
N ARG A 341 10.75 4.48 -2.07
CA ARG A 341 10.95 5.68 -2.89
C ARG A 341 12.30 5.70 -3.60
N MET A 342 13.40 5.35 -2.92
CA MET A 342 14.71 5.27 -3.58
C MET A 342 14.75 4.23 -4.70
N LYS A 343 14.03 3.10 -4.58
CA LYS A 343 13.91 2.08 -5.64
C LYS A 343 13.10 2.56 -6.84
N GLN A 344 12.17 3.49 -6.63
CA GLN A 344 11.39 4.14 -7.70
C GLN A 344 12.13 5.33 -8.31
N SER A 345 13.33 5.65 -7.81
CA SER A 345 14.20 6.70 -8.31
C SER A 345 15.45 6.11 -8.98
N ASP A 346 16.24 7.02 -9.54
CA ASP A 346 17.61 6.89 -10.01
C ASP A 346 18.70 6.87 -8.91
N CYS A 347 18.36 7.00 -7.62
CA CYS A 347 19.36 7.16 -6.55
C CYS A 347 20.39 6.01 -6.53
N PHE A 348 19.92 4.79 -6.76
CA PHE A 348 20.81 3.64 -6.76
C PHE A 348 21.80 3.68 -7.93
N ASN A 349 21.51 4.35 -9.05
CA ASN A 349 22.40 4.36 -10.23
C ASN A 349 23.81 4.87 -9.90
N CYS A 350 23.93 5.74 -8.89
CA CYS A 350 25.20 6.26 -8.41
C CYS A 350 25.60 5.74 -7.01
N HIS A 351 24.68 5.19 -6.23
CA HIS A 351 24.92 4.74 -4.86
C HIS A 351 24.61 3.25 -4.66
N ALA A 352 25.49 2.53 -3.96
CA ALA A 352 25.18 1.21 -3.39
C ALA A 352 25.12 1.29 -1.86
N ILE A 353 24.55 0.26 -1.23
CA ILE A 353 24.40 0.22 0.22
C ILE A 353 25.77 0.20 0.91
N ASP A 354 26.64 -0.71 0.50
CA ASP A 354 27.86 -1.10 1.21
C ASP A 354 29.16 -0.87 0.42
N GLN A 355 29.08 -0.59 -0.87
CA GLN A 355 30.23 -0.33 -1.74
C GLN A 355 30.14 1.00 -2.48
N LYS A 356 31.30 1.52 -2.88
CA LYS A 356 31.39 2.76 -3.65
C LYS A 356 31.16 2.46 -5.13
N ILE A 357 30.28 3.23 -5.77
CA ILE A 357 30.11 3.22 -7.24
C ILE A 357 30.64 4.56 -7.78
N VAL A 358 29.73 5.50 -8.08
CA VAL A 358 30.04 6.88 -8.43
C VAL A 358 30.04 7.73 -7.17
N GLY A 359 28.93 7.64 -6.42
CA GLY A 359 28.76 8.20 -5.10
C GLY A 359 29.28 7.28 -3.98
N PRO A 360 29.41 7.81 -2.75
CA PRO A 360 29.79 7.02 -1.57
C PRO A 360 28.76 5.92 -1.25
N PRO A 361 29.17 4.85 -0.55
CA PRO A 361 28.24 3.87 -0.01
C PRO A 361 27.21 4.53 0.91
N LEU A 362 25.94 4.13 0.84
CA LEU A 362 24.87 4.70 1.67
C LEU A 362 25.13 4.49 3.17
N MET A 363 25.72 3.35 3.55
CA MET A 363 26.14 3.11 4.94
C MET A 363 27.20 4.11 5.43
N GLU A 364 28.11 4.56 4.56
CA GLU A 364 29.10 5.58 4.94
C GLU A 364 28.47 6.97 5.07
N ILE A 365 27.45 7.28 4.26
CA ILE A 365 26.62 8.49 4.43
C ILE A 365 25.91 8.44 5.79
N ALA A 366 25.30 7.29 6.11
CA ALA A 366 24.60 7.06 7.38
C ALA A 366 25.52 7.29 8.58
N LYS A 367 26.68 6.60 8.60
CA LYS A 367 27.68 6.72 9.67
C LYS A 367 28.20 8.15 9.83
N LYS A 368 28.39 8.87 8.73
CA LYS A 368 28.94 10.24 8.77
C LYS A 368 27.96 11.24 9.34
N TYR A 369 26.69 11.18 8.95
CA TYR A 369 25.75 12.29 9.17
C TYR A 369 24.66 12.05 10.20
N LYS A 370 24.31 10.80 10.53
CA LYS A 370 23.15 10.48 11.37
C LYS A 370 23.10 11.23 12.70
N ASP A 371 24.22 11.26 13.41
CA ASP A 371 24.30 11.81 14.77
C ASP A 371 24.58 13.33 14.79
N GLN A 372 24.63 13.97 13.62
CA GLN A 372 24.91 15.40 13.51
C GLN A 372 23.62 16.23 13.56
N PRO A 373 23.48 17.21 14.48
CA PRO A 373 22.32 18.08 14.55
C PRO A 373 22.08 18.82 13.22
N GLY A 374 20.87 18.73 12.68
CA GLY A 374 20.47 19.41 11.44
C GLY A 374 21.00 18.78 10.15
N ALA A 375 21.79 17.69 10.21
CA ALA A 375 22.36 17.08 9.01
C ALA A 375 21.31 16.43 8.10
N LEU A 376 20.17 16.00 8.65
CA LEU A 376 19.06 15.45 7.87
C LEU A 376 18.56 16.45 6.83
N GLU A 377 18.23 17.68 7.24
CA GLU A 377 17.75 18.74 6.33
C GLU A 377 18.83 19.14 5.31
N VAL A 378 20.10 19.16 5.73
CA VAL A 378 21.22 19.42 4.83
C VAL A 378 21.35 18.31 3.77
N SER A 379 21.22 17.04 4.17
CA SER A 379 21.24 15.89 3.26
C SER A 379 20.05 15.93 2.30
N VAL A 380 18.84 16.27 2.77
CA VAL A 380 17.66 16.45 1.92
C VAL A 380 17.90 17.54 0.88
N GLY A 381 18.39 18.71 1.32
CA GLY A 381 18.73 19.81 0.42
C GLY A 381 19.78 19.45 -0.62
N ARG A 382 20.78 18.62 -0.27
CA ARG A 382 21.80 18.13 -1.21
C ARG A 382 21.25 17.15 -2.24
N VAL A 383 20.25 16.34 -1.89
CA VAL A 383 19.64 15.40 -2.84
C VAL A 383 18.83 16.17 -3.88
N ILE A 384 17.99 17.11 -3.43
CA ILE A 384 17.12 17.91 -4.30
C ILE A 384 17.93 18.82 -5.22
N ASN A 385 18.88 19.57 -4.66
CA ASN A 385 19.61 20.61 -5.39
C ASN A 385 20.93 20.12 -6.00
N GLY A 386 21.32 18.88 -5.73
CA GLY A 386 22.65 18.37 -6.07
C GLY A 386 23.72 18.86 -5.09
N SER A 387 24.94 18.33 -5.22
CA SER A 387 26.06 18.76 -4.39
C SER A 387 27.43 18.50 -5.05
N THR A 388 28.42 19.32 -4.71
CA THR A 388 29.80 19.22 -5.23
C THR A 388 30.80 19.29 -4.09
N GLY A 389 31.92 18.56 -4.21
CA GLY A 389 33.07 18.67 -3.28
C GLY A 389 32.88 18.06 -1.89
N VAL A 390 31.75 17.37 -1.62
CA VAL A 390 31.45 16.79 -0.29
C VAL A 390 32.12 15.42 -0.08
N TRP A 391 32.08 14.58 -1.11
CA TRP A 391 32.62 13.20 -1.09
C TRP A 391 33.62 12.94 -2.22
N SER A 392 33.54 13.73 -3.29
CA SER A 392 34.36 13.64 -4.50
C SER A 392 34.30 14.99 -5.23
N PRO A 393 35.29 15.30 -6.09
CA PRO A 393 35.18 16.39 -7.06
C PRO A 393 34.02 16.20 -8.05
N LEU A 394 33.58 14.96 -8.27
CA LEU A 394 32.47 14.64 -9.16
C LEU A 394 31.13 15.11 -8.53
N PRO A 395 30.32 15.93 -9.23
CA PRO A 395 29.04 16.42 -8.70
C PRO A 395 28.02 15.28 -8.54
N MET A 396 27.22 15.35 -7.47
CA MET A 396 25.92 14.70 -7.41
C MET A 396 24.90 15.59 -8.12
N LEU A 397 24.20 15.03 -9.12
CA LEU A 397 23.17 15.72 -9.88
C LEU A 397 21.95 16.07 -9.01
N PRO A 398 21.21 17.15 -9.33
CA PRO A 398 19.97 17.50 -8.64
C PRO A 398 18.85 16.53 -8.97
N HIS A 399 18.01 16.23 -7.97
CA HIS A 399 16.83 15.38 -8.11
C HIS A 399 15.55 16.18 -7.85
N ALA A 400 15.31 17.21 -8.67
CA ALA A 400 14.19 18.14 -8.52
C ALA A 400 12.81 17.53 -8.80
N GLN A 401 12.77 16.29 -9.33
CA GLN A 401 11.55 15.53 -9.53
C GLN A 401 10.91 15.03 -8.23
N HIS A 402 11.65 14.99 -7.12
CA HIS A 402 11.14 14.54 -5.82
C HIS A 402 10.77 15.72 -4.93
N THR A 403 9.71 15.55 -4.15
CA THR A 403 9.33 16.49 -3.10
C THR A 403 10.28 16.41 -1.91
N ALA A 404 10.31 17.47 -1.08
CA ALA A 404 11.12 17.49 0.13
C ALA A 404 10.76 16.35 1.10
N ASP A 405 9.47 16.03 1.24
CA ASP A 405 9.00 14.96 2.12
C ASP A 405 9.43 13.57 1.61
N GLU A 406 9.38 13.35 0.29
CA GLU A 406 9.87 12.11 -0.32
C GLU A 406 11.35 11.91 -0.05
N VAL A 407 12.16 12.94 -0.30
CA VAL A 407 13.60 12.89 -0.04
C VAL A 407 13.88 12.74 1.45
N HIS A 408 13.07 13.35 2.32
CA HIS A 408 13.20 13.21 3.77
C HIS A 408 12.98 11.75 4.21
N MET A 409 12.00 11.04 3.64
CA MET A 409 11.84 9.60 3.85
C MET A 409 13.07 8.82 3.36
N MET A 410 13.57 9.10 2.15
CA MET A 410 14.75 8.43 1.59
C MET A 410 15.99 8.60 2.48
N VAL A 411 16.28 9.83 2.93
CA VAL A 411 17.45 10.13 3.77
C VAL A 411 17.30 9.52 5.18
N LYS A 412 16.08 9.52 5.75
CA LYS A 412 15.80 8.82 7.01
C LYS A 412 16.11 7.32 6.90
N TRP A 413 15.70 6.68 5.82
CA TRP A 413 16.05 5.29 5.58
C TRP A 413 17.57 5.10 5.45
N ILE A 414 18.27 5.96 4.68
CA ILE A 414 19.74 5.91 4.58
C ILE A 414 20.37 5.96 5.99
N TYR A 415 19.92 6.87 6.86
CA TYR A 415 20.46 7.01 8.22
C TYR A 415 20.13 5.80 9.11
N SER A 416 19.02 5.11 8.86
CA SER A 416 18.67 3.87 9.58
C SER A 416 19.70 2.75 9.35
N LEU A 417 20.41 2.76 8.22
CA LEU A 417 21.43 1.75 7.89
C LEU A 417 22.59 1.69 8.89
N ALA A 418 22.84 2.77 9.66
CA ALA A 418 23.88 2.77 10.69
C ALA A 418 23.54 1.91 11.92
N ASP A 419 22.26 1.60 12.16
CA ASP A 419 21.82 0.82 13.35
C ASP A 419 21.80 -0.70 13.11
N GLY A 420 22.33 -1.17 11.98
CA GLY A 420 22.17 -2.57 11.58
C GLY A 420 20.71 -2.93 11.28
N GLY A 421 19.87 -1.95 10.92
CA GLY A 421 18.50 -2.17 10.48
C GLY A 421 18.45 -3.23 9.39
N SER A 422 17.50 -4.16 9.50
CA SER A 422 17.34 -5.31 8.60
C SER A 422 17.43 -4.87 7.16
N THR A 423 18.56 -5.15 6.52
CA THR A 423 18.86 -4.71 5.17
C THR A 423 17.97 -5.50 4.22
N PRO A 424 17.00 -4.89 3.53
CA PRO A 424 16.56 -5.45 2.27
C PRO A 424 17.80 -5.60 1.41
N THR A 425 18.12 -6.83 1.02
CA THR A 425 19.30 -7.10 0.20
C THR A 425 19.04 -6.48 -1.16
N VAL A 426 19.64 -5.33 -1.39
CA VAL A 426 19.70 -4.69 -2.70
C VAL A 426 21.01 -5.13 -3.32
N SER A 427 20.92 -5.91 -4.38
CA SER A 427 22.04 -6.37 -5.18
C SER A 427 22.03 -5.68 -6.54
N ARG A 428 23.19 -5.58 -7.17
CA ARG A 428 23.33 -5.13 -8.55
C ARG A 428 23.78 -6.27 -9.42
N GLY A 429 23.43 -6.20 -10.70
CA GLY A 429 23.84 -7.22 -11.66
C GLY A 429 22.68 -8.04 -12.20
N THR A 430 22.91 -8.64 -13.36
CA THR A 430 22.01 -9.63 -13.95
C THR A 430 22.16 -11.00 -13.30
N GLU A 431 23.21 -11.23 -12.52
CA GLU A 431 23.42 -12.43 -11.70
C GLU A 431 23.92 -12.07 -10.30
N GLY A 432 23.58 -12.88 -9.30
CA GLY A 432 24.05 -12.67 -7.94
C GLY A 432 23.30 -13.51 -6.91
N GLN A 433 23.42 -13.13 -5.64
CA GLN A 433 22.75 -13.80 -4.53
C GLN A 433 22.07 -12.80 -3.61
N ILE A 434 20.95 -13.22 -3.04
CA ILE A 434 20.22 -12.50 -2.01
C ILE A 434 20.06 -13.44 -0.82
N VAL A 435 20.28 -12.94 0.40
CA VAL A 435 20.17 -13.76 1.62
C VAL A 435 18.90 -13.36 2.36
N PRO A 436 17.90 -14.25 2.47
CA PRO A 436 16.73 -14.03 3.30
C PRO A 436 17.14 -13.88 4.77
N PRO A 437 16.44 -13.05 5.57
CA PRO A 437 16.67 -12.97 7.00
C PRO A 437 16.59 -14.36 7.67
N LYS A 438 17.45 -14.59 8.66
CA LYS A 438 17.44 -15.82 9.47
C LYS A 438 16.26 -15.87 10.44
N GLU A 439 15.80 -14.71 10.88
CA GLU A 439 14.79 -14.55 11.93
C GLU A 439 13.44 -14.10 11.34
N GLY A 440 12.38 -14.12 12.13
CA GLY A 440 11.08 -13.54 11.74
C GLY A 440 10.01 -14.51 11.22
N LYS A 441 10.22 -15.83 11.36
CA LYS A 441 9.24 -16.86 10.92
C LYS A 441 8.71 -16.61 9.50
N LEU A 442 9.65 -16.39 8.57
CA LEU A 442 9.33 -16.08 7.18
C LEU A 442 8.55 -17.22 6.54
N ALA A 443 7.54 -16.87 5.73
CA ALA A 443 6.71 -17.80 4.98
C ALA A 443 6.78 -17.54 3.47
N SER A 444 7.01 -16.27 3.07
CA SER A 444 7.14 -15.90 1.66
C SER A 444 8.21 -14.83 1.46
N GLY A 445 8.68 -14.74 0.22
CA GLY A 445 9.59 -13.70 -0.24
C GLY A 445 9.18 -13.19 -1.60
N ILE A 446 9.47 -11.93 -1.90
CA ILE A 446 9.37 -11.36 -3.24
C ILE A 446 10.76 -10.88 -3.60
N ILE A 447 11.26 -11.31 -4.77
CA ILE A 447 12.45 -10.74 -5.39
C ILE A 447 12.00 -9.93 -6.59
N GLU A 448 12.36 -8.65 -6.61
CA GLU A 448 12.09 -7.74 -7.71
C GLU A 448 13.40 -7.36 -8.40
N ALA A 449 13.41 -7.43 -9.73
CA ALA A 449 14.47 -6.89 -10.56
C ALA A 449 13.93 -5.70 -11.36
N THR A 450 14.71 -4.61 -11.41
CA THR A 450 14.45 -3.44 -12.24
C THR A 450 15.67 -3.19 -13.12
N PHE A 451 15.46 -2.98 -14.42
CA PHE A 451 16.49 -2.54 -15.34
C PHE A 451 16.07 -1.20 -15.93
N THR A 452 17.01 -0.25 -16.01
CA THR A 452 16.79 1.05 -16.64
C THR A 452 17.69 1.17 -17.86
N ASP A 453 17.08 1.42 -19.03
CA ASP A 453 17.83 1.65 -20.26
C ASP A 453 18.60 2.99 -20.23
N LEU A 454 19.34 3.29 -21.30
CA LEU A 454 20.03 4.58 -21.44
C LEU A 454 19.12 5.72 -21.92
N GLY A 455 17.92 5.39 -22.41
CA GLY A 455 17.10 6.28 -23.22
C GLY A 455 17.76 6.66 -24.54
N ARG A 456 17.05 7.49 -25.31
CA ARG A 456 17.56 8.04 -26.57
C ARG A 456 17.06 9.46 -26.73
N ALA A 457 17.89 10.43 -26.33
CA ALA A 457 17.54 11.84 -26.39
C ALA A 457 16.93 12.21 -27.76
N PRO A 458 15.77 12.90 -27.79
CA PRO A 458 15.10 13.57 -26.68
C PRO A 458 14.19 12.68 -25.79
N ALA A 459 14.05 11.39 -26.08
CA ALA A 459 13.30 10.45 -25.24
C ALA A 459 14.13 10.07 -24.00
N GLY A 460 13.54 10.22 -22.81
CA GLY A 460 14.17 9.84 -21.56
C GLY A 460 14.35 8.32 -21.39
N PRO A 461 15.17 7.90 -20.40
CA PRO A 461 15.32 6.50 -20.08
C PRO A 461 14.05 5.90 -19.48
N LEU A 462 13.81 4.61 -19.75
CA LEU A 462 12.67 3.85 -19.24
C LEU A 462 13.14 2.66 -18.40
N SER A 463 12.26 2.20 -17.51
CA SER A 463 12.53 1.07 -16.62
C SER A 463 11.59 -0.10 -16.84
N GLY A 464 12.17 -1.27 -17.07
CA GLY A 464 11.50 -2.56 -17.06
C GLY A 464 11.59 -3.22 -15.69
N LYS A 465 10.58 -3.99 -15.30
CA LYS A 465 10.55 -4.71 -14.01
C LYS A 465 10.10 -6.16 -14.16
N ALA A 466 10.64 -7.02 -13.30
CA ALA A 466 10.21 -8.39 -13.10
C ALA A 466 10.12 -8.69 -11.60
N GLN A 467 9.22 -9.60 -11.23
CA GLN A 467 9.10 -10.07 -9.85
C GLN A 467 8.88 -11.58 -9.83
N VAL A 468 9.40 -12.23 -8.79
CA VAL A 468 9.14 -13.64 -8.48
C VAL A 468 8.82 -13.78 -7.01
N LYS A 469 7.78 -14.56 -6.69
CA LYS A 469 7.38 -14.86 -5.32
C LYS A 469 7.94 -16.22 -4.91
N LEU A 470 8.70 -16.23 -3.83
CA LEU A 470 9.26 -17.43 -3.22
C LEU A 470 8.42 -17.84 -2.01
N ARG A 471 8.49 -19.13 -1.66
CA ARG A 471 7.78 -19.69 -0.51
C ARG A 471 8.69 -20.58 0.33
N THR A 472 8.39 -20.77 1.59
CA THR A 472 9.05 -21.79 2.40
C THR A 472 8.54 -23.19 2.04
N ARG A 473 9.31 -24.23 2.37
CA ARG A 473 8.86 -25.62 2.22
C ARG A 473 7.71 -25.98 3.16
N HIS A 474 7.67 -25.32 4.31
CA HIS A 474 6.59 -25.36 5.29
C HIS A 474 5.52 -24.34 4.90
N LEU A 475 4.28 -24.78 4.71
CA LEU A 475 3.18 -23.98 4.19
C LEU A 475 1.91 -24.25 5.02
N GLU A 476 1.30 -23.17 5.51
CA GLU A 476 -0.01 -23.24 6.17
C GLU A 476 -1.09 -23.67 5.15
N ALA A 477 -1.92 -24.64 5.52
CA ALA A 477 -2.86 -25.27 4.58
C ALA A 477 -4.00 -24.32 4.18
N GLU A 478 -4.37 -23.39 5.06
CA GLU A 478 -5.33 -22.33 4.77
C GLU A 478 -4.79 -21.21 3.86
N LYS A 479 -3.48 -21.21 3.62
CA LYS A 479 -2.79 -20.27 2.71
C LYS A 479 -2.47 -20.88 1.34
N ALA A 480 -3.02 -22.05 1.04
CA ALA A 480 -2.86 -22.70 -0.26
C ALA A 480 -3.40 -21.83 -1.42
N ASP A 481 -2.84 -22.04 -2.62
CA ASP A 481 -3.14 -21.23 -3.80
C ASP A 481 -4.60 -21.41 -4.29
N ALA A 482 -5.22 -22.56 -4.03
CA ALA A 482 -6.67 -22.74 -4.13
C ALA A 482 -7.18 -23.79 -3.13
N ILE A 483 -8.37 -23.54 -2.58
CA ILE A 483 -9.07 -24.44 -1.66
C ILE A 483 -10.47 -24.69 -2.22
N GLU A 484 -10.76 -25.92 -2.64
CA GLU A 484 -12.00 -26.29 -3.32
C GLU A 484 -12.75 -27.35 -2.52
N GLY A 485 -13.74 -26.90 -1.75
CA GLY A 485 -14.54 -27.74 -0.86
C GLY A 485 -14.25 -27.52 0.63
N PRO A 486 -12.99 -27.68 1.11
CA PRO A 486 -12.66 -27.41 2.51
C PRO A 486 -12.97 -25.96 2.89
N LYS A 487 -13.20 -25.73 4.18
CA LYS A 487 -13.43 -24.40 4.74
C LYS A 487 -12.27 -24.00 5.62
N VAL A 488 -11.80 -22.77 5.48
CA VAL A 488 -10.83 -22.17 6.40
C VAL A 488 -11.51 -21.94 7.76
N GLN A 489 -10.93 -22.48 8.82
CA GLN A 489 -11.42 -22.41 10.20
C GLN A 489 -10.29 -21.95 11.13
N GLY A 490 -10.05 -20.64 11.17
CA GLY A 490 -8.90 -20.09 11.89
C GLY A 490 -7.61 -20.37 11.12
N LYS A 491 -6.72 -21.18 11.70
CA LYS A 491 -5.40 -21.54 11.12
C LYS A 491 -5.38 -22.91 10.43
N VAL A 492 -6.55 -23.53 10.27
CA VAL A 492 -6.64 -24.86 9.65
C VAL A 492 -7.66 -24.85 8.53
N ILE A 493 -7.54 -25.80 7.61
CA ILE A 493 -8.63 -26.18 6.74
C ILE A 493 -9.41 -27.34 7.38
N GLY A 494 -10.73 -27.21 7.41
CA GLY A 494 -11.64 -28.19 7.99
C GLY A 494 -12.88 -28.37 7.12
N SER A 495 -13.90 -29.05 7.66
CA SER A 495 -15.09 -29.47 6.89
C SER A 495 -14.72 -30.24 5.61
N ILE A 496 -13.62 -30.98 5.65
CA ILE A 496 -13.10 -31.74 4.53
C ILE A 496 -14.02 -32.94 4.28
N ALA A 497 -14.47 -33.12 3.03
CA ALA A 497 -15.22 -34.28 2.58
C ALA A 497 -14.47 -35.00 1.46
N HIS A 498 -14.99 -36.15 1.03
CA HIS A 498 -14.49 -36.81 -0.18
C HIS A 498 -14.50 -35.86 -1.38
N ASP A 499 -13.48 -35.97 -2.23
CA ASP A 499 -13.26 -35.20 -3.47
C ASP A 499 -12.97 -33.70 -3.28
N HIS A 500 -12.96 -33.24 -2.03
CA HIS A 500 -12.39 -31.95 -1.70
C HIS A 500 -10.91 -31.92 -2.04
N ARG A 501 -10.41 -30.74 -2.39
CA ARG A 501 -9.02 -30.60 -2.81
C ARG A 501 -8.40 -29.26 -2.45
N VAL A 502 -7.09 -29.28 -2.33
CA VAL A 502 -6.24 -28.11 -2.10
C VAL A 502 -5.13 -28.10 -3.13
N LYS A 503 -4.80 -26.92 -3.65
CA LYS A 503 -3.80 -26.74 -4.71
C LYS A 503 -2.63 -25.89 -4.24
N PHE A 504 -1.42 -26.35 -4.54
CA PHE A 504 -0.19 -25.58 -4.47
C PHE A 504 0.31 -25.39 -5.91
N ALA A 505 0.27 -24.16 -6.40
CA ALA A 505 0.59 -23.87 -7.78
C ALA A 505 2.09 -23.95 -8.01
N SER A 506 2.50 -24.43 -9.19
CA SER A 506 3.84 -24.19 -9.72
C SER A 506 4.99 -24.68 -8.81
N VAL A 507 4.85 -25.88 -8.24
CA VAL A 507 5.85 -26.50 -7.35
C VAL A 507 6.98 -27.15 -8.16
N PRO A 508 8.26 -26.92 -7.82
CA PRO A 508 9.39 -27.62 -8.43
C PRO A 508 9.44 -29.09 -7.98
N LEU A 509 8.87 -30.00 -8.77
CA LEU A 509 8.79 -31.41 -8.41
C LEU A 509 10.17 -32.07 -8.29
N GLY A 510 11.16 -31.61 -9.07
CA GLY A 510 12.54 -32.09 -8.94
C GLY A 510 13.21 -31.78 -7.59
N GLU A 511 12.61 -30.94 -6.76
CA GLU A 511 13.10 -30.52 -5.45
C GLU A 511 12.34 -31.13 -4.26
N ILE A 512 11.35 -32.01 -4.51
CA ILE A 512 10.55 -32.65 -3.46
C ILE A 512 10.71 -34.18 -3.50
N GLY A 513 10.96 -34.78 -2.34
CA GLY A 513 11.09 -36.22 -2.14
C GLY A 513 10.05 -36.80 -1.16
N SER A 514 9.40 -35.94 -0.38
CA SER A 514 8.35 -36.35 0.58
C SER A 514 7.36 -35.22 0.83
N LEU A 515 6.17 -35.59 1.30
CA LEU A 515 5.20 -34.65 1.87
C LEU A 515 4.90 -35.05 3.30
N LYS A 516 5.02 -34.09 4.21
CA LYS A 516 4.55 -34.19 5.59
C LYS A 516 3.35 -33.27 5.78
N VAL A 517 2.37 -33.71 6.56
CA VAL A 517 1.19 -32.91 6.90
C VAL A 517 0.94 -33.00 8.40
N LEU A 518 0.51 -31.89 9.01
CA LEU A 518 -0.06 -31.91 10.35
C LEU A 518 -1.57 -31.94 10.24
N ALA A 519 -2.16 -33.07 10.65
CA ALA A 519 -3.58 -33.30 10.50
C ALA A 519 -4.18 -33.96 11.74
N THR A 520 -5.50 -33.88 11.85
CA THR A 520 -6.28 -34.50 12.91
C THR A 520 -7.59 -35.02 12.37
N SER A 521 -8.12 -36.09 12.95
CA SER A 521 -9.42 -36.66 12.59
C SER A 521 -10.15 -37.12 13.84
N GLY A 522 -11.25 -36.42 14.15
CA GLY A 522 -12.26 -36.89 15.10
C GLY A 522 -13.41 -37.66 14.45
N GLY A 523 -13.37 -37.85 13.12
CA GLY A 523 -14.41 -38.47 12.30
C GLY A 523 -14.01 -39.87 11.82
N SER A 524 -14.20 -40.16 10.53
CA SER A 524 -13.88 -41.47 9.94
C SER A 524 -12.41 -41.64 9.53
N GLY A 525 -11.59 -40.60 9.64
CA GLY A 525 -10.29 -40.55 8.97
C GLY A 525 -10.45 -40.52 7.44
N GLY A 526 -9.34 -40.64 6.74
CA GLY A 526 -9.31 -40.70 5.28
C GLY A 526 -7.89 -40.75 4.73
N LYS A 527 -7.79 -40.67 3.42
CA LYS A 527 -6.52 -40.56 2.70
C LYS A 527 -6.36 -39.17 2.13
N ILE A 528 -5.11 -38.70 2.04
CA ILE A 528 -4.72 -37.55 1.25
C ILE A 528 -3.89 -38.07 0.09
N GLU A 529 -4.44 -38.01 -1.12
CA GLU A 529 -3.71 -38.33 -2.34
C GLU A 529 -2.96 -37.09 -2.83
N VAL A 530 -1.66 -37.22 -3.02
CA VAL A 530 -0.80 -36.15 -3.54
C VAL A 530 -0.64 -36.36 -5.03
N ARG A 531 -1.18 -35.45 -5.85
CA ARG A 531 -1.26 -35.60 -7.31
C ARG A 531 -0.60 -34.42 -8.03
N ALA A 532 0.02 -34.69 -9.17
CA ALA A 532 0.69 -33.68 -9.99
C ALA A 532 -0.19 -33.21 -11.16
N GLY A 533 -0.13 -31.90 -11.46
CA GLY A 533 -0.75 -31.24 -12.62
C GLY A 533 -2.26 -31.03 -12.51
N ALA A 534 -3.00 -32.05 -12.09
CA ALA A 534 -4.46 -32.02 -11.98
C ALA A 534 -4.96 -32.86 -10.79
N PRO A 535 -6.21 -32.64 -10.32
CA PRO A 535 -6.82 -33.43 -9.25
C PRO A 535 -6.93 -34.93 -9.56
N ASP A 536 -6.97 -35.31 -10.83
CA ASP A 536 -6.97 -36.68 -11.35
C ASP A 536 -5.63 -37.07 -12.02
N GLY A 537 -4.63 -36.19 -11.92
CA GLY A 537 -3.30 -36.40 -12.50
C GLY A 537 -2.48 -37.49 -11.80
N PRO A 538 -1.22 -37.70 -12.21
CA PRO A 538 -0.36 -38.75 -11.68
C PRO A 538 -0.26 -38.71 -10.15
N LEU A 539 -0.52 -39.84 -9.51
CA LEU A 539 -0.40 -40.01 -8.06
C LEU A 539 1.08 -40.10 -7.67
N MET A 540 1.53 -39.16 -6.85
CA MET A 540 2.91 -39.10 -6.35
C MET A 540 3.06 -39.80 -5.00
N GLY A 541 2.02 -39.78 -4.16
CA GLY A 541 2.05 -40.39 -2.84
C GLY A 541 0.67 -40.39 -2.19
N THR A 542 0.54 -41.11 -1.07
CA THR A 542 -0.72 -41.18 -0.32
C THR A 542 -0.42 -41.15 1.16
N ILE A 543 -1.11 -40.27 1.88
CA ILE A 543 -1.02 -40.17 3.33
C ILE A 543 -2.29 -40.77 3.92
N ASP A 544 -2.12 -41.76 4.80
CA ASP A 544 -3.22 -42.32 5.60
C ASP A 544 -3.38 -41.54 6.90
N VAL A 545 -4.53 -40.89 7.08
CA VAL A 545 -4.90 -40.14 8.28
C VAL A 545 -5.96 -40.94 9.06
N PRO A 546 -5.56 -41.78 10.04
CA PRO A 546 -6.51 -42.50 10.88
C PRO A 546 -7.18 -41.57 11.88
N LEU A 547 -8.11 -42.10 12.67
CA LEU A 547 -8.66 -41.40 13.83
C LEU A 547 -7.53 -41.07 14.81
N THR A 548 -7.39 -39.78 15.15
CA THR A 548 -6.32 -39.30 16.02
C THR A 548 -6.72 -39.23 17.49
N GLY A 549 -8.00 -39.42 17.78
CA GLY A 549 -8.58 -39.40 19.13
C GLY A 549 -9.44 -38.17 19.44
N GLY A 550 -9.58 -37.24 18.49
CA GLY A 550 -10.43 -36.05 18.61
C GLY A 550 -9.99 -34.92 17.68
N TRP A 551 -10.83 -33.89 17.53
CA TRP A 551 -10.58 -32.78 16.59
C TRP A 551 -9.42 -31.85 16.96
N ASP A 552 -8.91 -31.94 18.19
CA ASP A 552 -7.77 -31.15 18.69
C ASP A 552 -6.48 -31.98 18.84
N GLN A 553 -6.49 -33.25 18.43
CA GLN A 553 -5.36 -34.17 18.56
C GLN A 553 -4.53 -34.24 17.27
N TYR A 554 -3.77 -33.19 16.99
CA TYR A 554 -2.94 -33.10 15.79
C TYR A 554 -1.75 -34.08 15.83
N ARG A 555 -1.49 -34.73 14.69
CA ARG A 555 -0.35 -35.62 14.48
C ARG A 555 0.26 -35.37 13.12
N GLU A 556 1.57 -35.58 13.04
CA GLU A 556 2.30 -35.51 11.79
C GLU A 556 2.18 -36.83 11.02
N PHE A 557 1.93 -36.74 9.72
CA PHE A 557 1.91 -37.86 8.81
C PHE A 557 2.80 -37.56 7.61
N THR A 558 3.60 -38.53 7.18
CA THR A 558 4.57 -38.35 6.09
C THR A 558 4.41 -39.46 5.06
N THR A 559 4.51 -39.11 3.78
CA THR A 559 4.66 -40.07 2.68
C THR A 559 5.88 -39.70 1.84
N PRO A 560 6.66 -40.68 1.34
CA PRO A 560 7.56 -40.43 0.22
C PRO A 560 6.75 -40.04 -1.02
N LEU A 561 7.35 -39.25 -1.91
CA LEU A 561 6.77 -38.87 -3.19
C LEU A 561 7.58 -39.48 -4.34
N THR A 562 6.88 -40.10 -5.28
CA THR A 562 7.44 -40.49 -6.57
C THR A 562 7.00 -39.47 -7.61
N VAL A 563 7.89 -38.57 -7.98
CA VAL A 563 7.56 -37.48 -8.91
C VAL A 563 7.57 -37.97 -10.37
N PRO A 564 6.57 -37.59 -11.19
CA PRO A 564 6.44 -38.07 -12.57
C PRO A 564 7.49 -37.46 -13.53
N SER A 565 7.99 -36.27 -13.21
CA SER A 565 9.11 -35.63 -13.89
C SER A 565 9.84 -34.68 -12.94
N LYS A 566 10.97 -34.13 -13.38
CA LYS A 566 11.68 -33.06 -12.66
C LYS A 566 11.13 -31.66 -12.99
N ASP A 567 10.15 -31.57 -13.89
CA ASP A 567 9.54 -30.31 -14.27
C ASP A 567 8.65 -29.80 -13.13
N ARG A 568 8.24 -28.54 -13.24
CA ARG A 568 7.31 -27.93 -12.30
C ARG A 568 5.87 -28.34 -12.64
N ALA A 569 5.04 -28.51 -11.62
CA ALA A 569 3.61 -28.72 -11.79
C ALA A 569 2.81 -28.18 -10.60
N ASP A 570 1.51 -27.95 -10.80
CA ASP A 570 0.59 -27.76 -9.68
C ASP A 570 0.51 -29.08 -8.88
N VAL A 571 0.55 -28.99 -7.55
CA VAL A 571 0.39 -30.14 -6.66
C VAL A 571 -0.97 -30.06 -5.99
N TYR A 572 -1.76 -31.12 -6.15
CA TYR A 572 -3.08 -31.27 -5.55
C TYR A 572 -3.02 -32.22 -4.37
N LEU A 573 -3.63 -31.82 -3.27
CA LEU A 573 -4.01 -32.72 -2.17
C LEU A 573 -5.48 -33.04 -2.32
N VAL A 574 -5.80 -34.28 -2.67
CA VAL A 574 -7.18 -34.76 -2.87
C VAL A 574 -7.57 -35.62 -1.68
N PHE A 575 -8.66 -35.26 -1.02
CA PHE A 575 -9.12 -35.94 0.18
C PHE A 575 -10.07 -37.08 -0.19
N VAL A 576 -9.71 -38.31 0.21
CA VAL A 576 -10.37 -39.53 -0.25
C VAL A 576 -10.91 -40.34 0.93
N ASN A 577 -12.24 -40.46 0.96
CA ASN A 577 -12.98 -41.45 1.75
C ASN A 577 -14.43 -41.53 1.21
N PRO A 578 -14.72 -42.41 0.24
CA PRO A 578 -15.97 -42.42 -0.50
C PRO A 578 -17.23 -42.33 0.38
N GLY A 579 -18.10 -41.37 0.04
CA GLY A 579 -19.39 -41.16 0.74
C GLY A 579 -19.28 -40.59 2.16
N LYS A 580 -18.10 -40.12 2.59
CA LYS A 580 -17.88 -39.54 3.92
C LYS A 580 -17.54 -38.05 3.85
N GLY A 581 -17.97 -37.33 4.87
CA GLY A 581 -17.64 -35.93 5.14
C GLY A 581 -17.08 -35.78 6.55
N GLY A 582 -16.40 -34.66 6.84
CA GLY A 582 -15.71 -34.49 8.11
C GLY A 582 -14.57 -35.50 8.27
N LEU A 583 -13.69 -35.55 7.26
CA LEU A 583 -12.61 -36.54 7.22
C LEU A 583 -11.48 -36.19 8.18
N MET A 584 -11.05 -34.93 8.16
CA MET A 584 -9.91 -34.41 8.91
C MET A 584 -9.91 -32.88 8.94
N ASN A 585 -9.10 -32.30 9.82
CA ASN A 585 -8.60 -30.94 9.68
C ASN A 585 -7.09 -31.01 9.37
N VAL A 586 -6.59 -30.09 8.55
CA VAL A 586 -5.16 -29.96 8.20
C VAL A 586 -4.70 -28.56 8.57
N ASP A 587 -3.62 -28.47 9.34
CA ASP A 587 -3.02 -27.20 9.80
C ASP A 587 -2.00 -26.72 8.77
N TRP A 588 -0.94 -27.50 8.54
CA TRP A 588 0.11 -27.18 7.58
C TRP A 588 0.59 -28.40 6.79
N VAL A 589 1.30 -28.11 5.71
CA VAL A 589 1.98 -29.08 4.85
C VAL A 589 3.46 -28.70 4.69
N GLU A 590 4.34 -29.68 4.58
CA GLU A 590 5.77 -29.48 4.44
C GLU A 590 6.34 -30.36 3.33
N PHE A 591 6.94 -29.73 2.31
CA PHE A 591 7.61 -30.40 1.20
C PHE A 591 9.07 -30.73 1.55
N GLY A 592 9.33 -31.99 1.88
CA GLY A 592 10.68 -32.50 2.15
C GLY A 592 11.51 -32.67 0.87
N LYS A 593 12.83 -32.58 1.00
CA LYS A 593 13.78 -32.89 -0.09
C LYS A 593 13.83 -34.38 -0.40
#